data_AF-E9FFF7-F1
#
_entry.id   AF-E9FFF7-F1
#
_cell.length_a   1.000
_cell.length_b   1.000
_cell.length_c   1.000
_cell.angle_alpha   90.00
_cell.angle_beta   90.00
_cell.angle_gamma   90.00
#
_symmetry.space_group_name_H-M   'P 1'
#
loop_
_entity.id
_entity.type
_entity.pdbx_description
1 polymer ?
#
loop_
_entity_poly.entity_id
_entity_poly.type
_entity_poly.pdbx_seq_one_letter_code
_entity_poly.pdbx_strand_id
1 'polypeptide(L)'
;MAPTLDGFYSIKFRYSNNVDSITSLQYYMRQHNASIPNEIFSANDEDQLQDSFKDITDKILPLGVHHVTIKDVLSKYVQLLPNGSSEFRVVKEKAGSSETLTENQVTFDSKTTSEGLVEVTAKFSPNYSLEDGARYVLKFTVTSSQEALDAIAGDKKLEAGDAEGSDVNKLYSNKGASVTYSYGIGTSQTKTKEYSDNPTFKPSDPLTVPVEVEWQGVTGARTVVTADQPSNVELKLVQKNKNGGSDNQEYRKINVTVEKNKSNETRNFEKVAKGYQYDLIAPDIPAFTKEIKNVGTETKPSFKVIYKQLPSLTIKKVLEAENNLNKEFRIKVKLTSPDSTPLNGTFGEITVVNGEAEIRVEKRKRWKGILSYLPRGTHYKVEEEAASTNGYHVTYENQEGDLNKDETSTVTNHKLPSLSVTKKVTGVFANLLKSFKITINIRDAQNSPLNGTYNATVNNKRIPLQFTNGRASIDLNKDQTIKIDGLPLNSHYTIEEESNSSRGYQVSYENQEGKLDGDKSATVTNNKNSVPETGVDFLSSTLMLGIILPLGGIFFTILLGYLVVHRRK
;
A
#
# COMPACT_ATOMS: atom_id res chain seq x y z
N MET A 1 -82.33 26.46 -57.82
CA MET A 1 -82.30 25.26 -56.96
C MET A 1 -82.34 25.78 -55.53
N ALA A 2 -83.29 25.34 -54.72
CA ALA A 2 -83.35 25.73 -53.31
C ALA A 2 -82.09 25.20 -52.58
N PRO A 3 -81.57 25.91 -51.57
CA PRO A 3 -80.43 25.43 -50.79
C PRO A 3 -80.75 24.04 -50.19
N THR A 4 -79.82 23.11 -50.30
CA THR A 4 -79.89 21.81 -49.64
C THR A 4 -79.76 22.02 -48.14
N LEU A 5 -80.80 21.68 -47.38
CA LEU A 5 -80.75 21.69 -45.91
C LEU A 5 -79.98 20.46 -45.42
N ASP A 6 -79.02 20.65 -44.53
CA ASP A 6 -78.26 19.56 -43.89
C ASP A 6 -78.98 18.95 -42.67
N GLY A 7 -80.04 19.60 -42.18
CA GLY A 7 -80.88 19.13 -41.08
C GLY A 7 -82.01 20.10 -40.76
N PHE A 8 -83.04 19.61 -40.07
CA PHE A 8 -84.21 20.38 -39.64
C PHE A 8 -84.48 20.09 -38.15
N TYR A 9 -84.15 21.05 -37.29
CA TYR A 9 -84.29 20.91 -35.84
C TYR A 9 -85.28 21.96 -35.31
N SER A 10 -86.20 21.55 -34.44
CA SER A 10 -87.23 22.44 -33.89
C SER A 10 -87.27 22.31 -32.36
N ILE A 11 -87.43 23.43 -31.64
CA ILE A 11 -87.65 23.43 -30.19
C ILE A 11 -89.09 23.82 -29.91
N LYS A 12 -89.77 22.97 -29.16
CA LYS A 12 -91.15 23.18 -28.73
C LYS A 12 -91.18 23.89 -27.39
N PHE A 13 -91.73 25.09 -27.37
CA PHE A 13 -92.00 25.83 -26.14
C PHE A 13 -93.29 25.35 -25.50
N ARG A 14 -93.37 25.47 -24.17
CA ARG A 14 -94.52 25.10 -23.34
C ARG A 14 -95.85 25.53 -23.98
N TYR A 15 -96.78 24.58 -24.10
CA TYR A 15 -98.09 24.76 -24.72
C TYR A 15 -98.94 25.82 -24.01
N SER A 16 -99.52 26.75 -24.78
CA SER A 16 -100.67 27.54 -24.34
C SER A 16 -102.01 27.02 -24.89
N ASN A 17 -102.03 26.18 -25.94
CA ASN A 17 -103.24 25.64 -26.60
C ASN A 17 -103.00 24.26 -27.28
N ASN A 18 -104.06 23.48 -27.53
CA ASN A 18 -104.01 22.09 -28.05
C ASN A 18 -103.50 21.87 -29.50
N VAL A 19 -102.88 22.85 -30.16
CA VAL A 19 -102.46 22.73 -31.58
C VAL A 19 -100.96 22.44 -31.68
N ASP A 20 -100.60 21.26 -32.18
CA ASP A 20 -99.21 20.84 -32.39
C ASP A 20 -98.72 21.14 -33.81
N SER A 21 -98.44 22.42 -34.08
CA SER A 21 -97.96 22.88 -35.38
C SER A 21 -96.56 22.36 -35.74
N ILE A 22 -95.71 22.13 -34.74
CA ILE A 22 -94.32 21.67 -34.93
C ILE A 22 -94.29 20.23 -35.44
N THR A 23 -95.09 19.33 -34.87
CA THR A 23 -95.19 17.95 -35.36
C THR A 23 -95.71 17.88 -36.80
N SER A 24 -96.63 18.78 -37.16
CA SER A 24 -97.13 18.90 -38.54
C SER A 24 -96.02 19.35 -39.50
N LEU A 25 -95.21 20.35 -39.11
CA LEU A 25 -94.05 20.81 -39.88
C LEU A 25 -92.99 19.71 -40.07
N GLN A 26 -92.69 18.94 -39.03
CA GLN A 26 -91.78 17.79 -39.12
C GLN A 26 -92.28 16.76 -40.13
N TYR A 27 -93.58 16.45 -40.13
CA TYR A 27 -94.19 15.51 -41.09
C TYR A 27 -94.00 15.98 -42.53
N TYR A 28 -94.29 17.26 -42.82
CA TYR A 28 -94.07 17.83 -44.17
C TYR A 28 -92.60 17.76 -44.57
N MET A 29 -91.67 18.08 -43.66
CA MET A 29 -90.24 18.01 -43.95
C MET A 29 -89.76 16.60 -44.28
N ARG A 30 -90.27 15.56 -43.60
CA ARG A 30 -89.95 14.15 -43.94
C ARG A 30 -90.43 13.75 -45.34
N GLN A 31 -91.58 14.25 -45.77
CA GLN A 31 -92.11 13.95 -47.12
C GLN A 31 -91.28 14.58 -48.23
N HIS A 32 -90.72 15.76 -47.98
CA HIS A 32 -89.92 16.48 -48.97
C HIS A 32 -88.45 16.06 -48.99
N ASN A 33 -87.85 15.80 -47.83
CA ASN A 33 -86.44 15.43 -47.70
C ASN A 33 -86.26 14.34 -46.62
N ALA A 34 -86.51 13.08 -46.97
CA ALA A 34 -86.45 11.96 -46.02
C ALA A 34 -85.03 11.65 -45.49
N SER A 35 -83.99 12.14 -46.16
CA SER A 35 -82.58 11.83 -45.87
C SER A 35 -81.91 12.79 -44.88
N ILE A 36 -82.56 13.88 -44.49
CA ILE A 36 -81.98 14.87 -43.58
C ILE A 36 -82.38 14.58 -42.12
N PRO A 37 -81.50 14.79 -41.13
CA PRO A 37 -81.87 14.79 -39.72
C PRO A 37 -83.09 15.68 -39.47
N ASN A 38 -84.10 15.17 -38.76
CA ASN A 38 -85.35 15.87 -38.52
C ASN A 38 -85.91 15.54 -37.11
N GLU A 39 -85.61 16.40 -36.14
CA GLU A 39 -85.84 16.15 -34.71
C GLU A 39 -86.56 17.31 -34.00
N ILE A 40 -87.35 16.97 -32.97
CA ILE A 40 -88.09 17.92 -32.14
C ILE A 40 -87.58 17.83 -30.70
N PHE A 41 -87.17 18.97 -30.15
CA PHE A 41 -86.82 19.17 -28.74
C PHE A 41 -87.96 19.86 -28.01
N SER A 42 -87.91 19.92 -26.68
CA SER A 42 -88.91 20.61 -25.87
C SER A 42 -88.25 21.38 -24.74
N ALA A 43 -88.72 22.59 -24.49
CA ALA A 43 -88.24 23.46 -23.43
C ALA A 43 -89.41 24.15 -22.71
N ASN A 44 -89.46 24.01 -21.39
CA ASN A 44 -90.52 24.60 -20.55
C ASN A 44 -90.07 25.86 -19.77
N ASP A 45 -88.77 26.10 -19.74
CA ASP A 45 -88.09 27.20 -19.06
C ASP A 45 -86.79 27.54 -19.81
N GLU A 46 -86.09 28.56 -19.32
CA GLU A 46 -84.86 29.08 -19.93
C GLU A 46 -83.72 28.06 -19.90
N ASP A 47 -83.57 27.32 -18.80
CA ASP A 47 -82.53 26.30 -18.64
C ASP A 47 -82.71 25.16 -19.67
N GLN A 48 -83.93 24.62 -19.80
CA GLN A 48 -84.24 23.58 -20.80
C GLN A 48 -84.12 24.09 -22.24
N LEU A 49 -84.36 25.39 -22.46
CA LEU A 49 -84.15 26.01 -23.76
C LEU A 49 -82.66 26.07 -24.09
N GLN A 50 -81.84 26.47 -23.12
CA GLN A 50 -80.40 26.50 -23.26
C GLN A 50 -79.82 25.10 -23.52
N ASP A 51 -80.31 24.08 -22.79
CA ASP A 51 -79.97 22.68 -23.03
C ASP A 51 -80.39 22.21 -24.44
N SER A 52 -81.59 22.57 -24.89
CA SER A 52 -82.07 22.21 -26.23
C SER A 52 -81.23 22.86 -27.35
N PHE A 53 -80.84 24.13 -27.17
CA PHE A 53 -79.92 24.79 -28.12
C PHE A 53 -78.54 24.14 -28.11
N LYS A 54 -78.05 23.73 -26.94
CA LYS A 54 -76.79 23.00 -26.81
C LYS A 54 -76.86 21.66 -27.55
N ASP A 55 -77.92 20.89 -27.37
CA ASP A 55 -78.12 19.60 -28.05
C ASP A 55 -78.21 19.75 -29.58
N ILE A 56 -78.89 20.79 -30.07
CA ILE A 56 -78.93 21.09 -31.52
C ILE A 56 -77.53 21.45 -32.01
N THR A 57 -76.83 22.32 -31.27
CA THR A 57 -75.48 22.77 -31.60
C THR A 57 -74.51 21.59 -31.68
N ASP A 58 -74.58 20.65 -30.74
CA ASP A 58 -73.81 19.40 -30.71
C ASP A 58 -74.09 18.49 -31.92
N LYS A 59 -75.29 18.58 -32.51
CA LYS A 59 -75.70 17.80 -33.69
C LYS A 59 -75.34 18.43 -35.03
N ILE A 60 -75.31 19.76 -35.12
CA ILE A 60 -75.14 20.48 -36.40
C ILE A 60 -73.73 21.00 -36.64
N LEU A 61 -72.94 21.21 -35.60
CA LEU A 61 -71.54 21.58 -35.79
C LEU A 61 -70.76 20.33 -36.24
N PRO A 62 -69.89 20.44 -37.26
CA PRO A 62 -68.78 19.50 -37.39
C PRO A 62 -68.06 19.50 -36.05
N LEU A 63 -67.95 18.35 -35.37
CA LEU A 63 -67.40 18.30 -34.02
C LEU A 63 -65.90 18.68 -33.96
N GLY A 64 -65.31 19.09 -35.09
CA GLY A 64 -63.89 19.27 -35.27
C GLY A 64 -63.15 18.00 -34.86
N VAL A 65 -61.89 18.15 -34.49
CA VAL A 65 -61.17 17.11 -33.77
C VAL A 65 -61.24 17.46 -32.29
N HIS A 66 -61.81 16.60 -31.47
CA HIS A 66 -62.06 16.84 -30.04
C HIS A 66 -61.77 15.59 -29.20
N HIS A 67 -61.86 15.66 -27.86
CA HIS A 67 -61.44 14.59 -26.93
C HIS A 67 -60.01 14.06 -27.22
N VAL A 68 -59.10 14.98 -27.51
CA VAL A 68 -57.74 14.62 -27.92
C VAL A 68 -56.92 14.15 -26.73
N THR A 69 -56.25 13.02 -26.89
CA THR A 69 -55.29 12.49 -25.93
C THR A 69 -54.01 12.17 -26.66
N ILE A 70 -52.90 12.80 -26.27
CA ILE A 70 -51.56 12.49 -26.75
C ILE A 70 -50.88 11.64 -25.67
N LYS A 71 -50.29 10.51 -26.08
CA LYS A 71 -49.52 9.63 -25.21
C LYS A 71 -48.11 9.47 -25.75
N ASP A 72 -47.13 9.47 -24.87
CA ASP A 72 -45.74 9.16 -25.17
C ASP A 72 -45.19 8.22 -24.09
N VAL A 73 -44.81 7.01 -24.50
CA VAL A 73 -44.18 6.03 -23.61
C VAL A 73 -42.67 6.21 -23.76
N LEU A 74 -42.03 6.69 -22.69
CA LEU A 74 -40.59 6.90 -22.65
C LEU A 74 -39.85 5.55 -22.72
N SER A 75 -38.65 5.56 -23.31
CA SER A 75 -37.78 4.40 -23.25
C SER A 75 -37.16 4.25 -21.86
N LYS A 76 -36.58 3.08 -21.56
CA LYS A 76 -35.81 2.83 -20.32
C LYS A 76 -34.57 3.73 -20.18
N TYR A 77 -34.16 4.43 -21.24
CA TYR A 77 -32.95 5.25 -21.29
C TYR A 77 -33.15 6.72 -20.92
N VAL A 78 -34.40 7.15 -20.76
CA VAL A 78 -34.70 8.50 -20.29
C VAL A 78 -35.63 8.44 -19.10
N GLN A 79 -35.61 9.49 -18.30
CA GLN A 79 -36.50 9.68 -17.17
C GLN A 79 -36.93 11.14 -17.09
N LEU A 80 -38.07 11.37 -16.45
CA LEU A 80 -38.54 12.71 -16.13
C LEU A 80 -37.57 13.38 -15.14
N LEU A 81 -37.44 14.70 -15.24
CA LEU A 81 -36.70 15.47 -14.24
C LEU A 81 -37.43 15.39 -12.88
N PRO A 82 -36.69 15.32 -11.77
CA PRO A 82 -37.28 15.23 -10.44
C PRO A 82 -38.14 16.46 -10.11
N ASN A 83 -39.03 16.32 -9.13
CA ASN A 83 -39.83 17.40 -8.57
C ASN A 83 -40.70 18.16 -9.59
N GLY A 84 -41.14 17.49 -10.67
CA GLY A 84 -42.00 18.11 -11.68
C GLY A 84 -41.30 19.09 -12.61
N SER A 85 -39.96 19.17 -12.59
CA SER A 85 -39.17 20.09 -13.43
C SER A 85 -39.10 19.71 -14.91
N SER A 86 -39.98 18.81 -15.39
CA SER A 86 -40.03 18.38 -16.79
C SER A 86 -40.79 19.36 -17.69
N GLU A 87 -41.36 20.43 -17.15
CA GLU A 87 -42.00 21.53 -17.90
C GLU A 87 -43.05 21.10 -18.94
N PHE A 88 -43.99 20.24 -18.54
CA PHE A 88 -45.07 19.80 -19.43
C PHE A 88 -45.92 20.98 -19.93
N ARG A 89 -46.05 21.09 -21.25
CA ARG A 89 -46.95 22.07 -21.88
C ARG A 89 -47.39 21.58 -23.25
N VAL A 90 -48.58 21.98 -23.68
CA VAL A 90 -48.95 21.88 -25.10
C VAL A 90 -48.89 23.27 -25.69
N VAL A 91 -48.23 23.38 -26.84
CA VAL A 91 -48.12 24.60 -27.61
C VAL A 91 -48.93 24.44 -28.89
N LYS A 92 -49.85 25.35 -29.14
CA LYS A 92 -50.57 25.49 -30.40
C LYS A 92 -49.85 26.49 -31.29
N GLU A 93 -49.59 26.09 -32.52
CA GLU A 93 -48.83 26.85 -33.50
C GLU A 93 -49.70 27.03 -34.75
N LYS A 94 -49.95 28.28 -35.15
CA LYS A 94 -50.77 28.61 -36.34
C LYS A 94 -50.27 29.89 -36.99
N ALA A 95 -50.09 29.87 -38.32
CA ALA A 95 -49.70 31.05 -39.10
C ALA A 95 -48.49 31.85 -38.54
N GLY A 96 -47.52 31.16 -37.93
CA GLY A 96 -46.32 31.78 -37.34
C GLY A 96 -46.48 32.31 -35.91
N SER A 97 -47.68 32.25 -35.31
CA SER A 97 -47.89 32.49 -33.88
C SER A 97 -47.88 31.19 -33.08
N SER A 98 -47.52 31.30 -31.81
CA SER A 98 -47.42 30.17 -30.87
C SER A 98 -48.08 30.58 -29.55
N GLU A 99 -49.05 29.79 -29.08
CA GLU A 99 -49.70 29.97 -27.78
C GLU A 99 -49.62 28.70 -26.94
N THR A 100 -49.34 28.85 -25.65
CA THR A 100 -49.36 27.74 -24.69
C THR A 100 -50.79 27.54 -24.20
N LEU A 101 -51.30 26.32 -24.28
CA LEU A 101 -52.62 26.00 -23.74
C LEU A 101 -52.62 26.09 -22.21
N THR A 102 -53.75 26.56 -21.68
CA THR A 102 -53.96 26.69 -20.23
C THR A 102 -54.40 25.37 -19.59
N GLU A 103 -54.33 25.29 -18.26
CA GLU A 103 -54.72 24.10 -17.48
C GLU A 103 -56.20 23.71 -17.67
N ASN A 104 -57.06 24.67 -17.98
CA ASN A 104 -58.48 24.41 -18.31
C ASN A 104 -58.68 23.76 -19.68
N GLN A 105 -57.68 23.88 -20.57
CA GLN A 105 -57.73 23.36 -21.93
C GLN A 105 -57.01 22.02 -22.07
N VAL A 106 -55.94 21.79 -21.30
CA VAL A 106 -55.18 20.54 -21.31
C VAL A 106 -54.65 20.21 -19.92
N THR A 107 -54.73 18.93 -19.56
CA THR A 107 -54.17 18.39 -18.32
C THR A 107 -53.09 17.37 -18.64
N PHE A 108 -52.14 17.19 -17.72
CA PHE A 108 -51.02 16.27 -17.89
C PHE A 108 -51.05 15.21 -16.80
N ASP A 109 -50.70 14.00 -17.18
CA ASP A 109 -50.64 12.85 -16.30
C ASP A 109 -49.42 12.00 -16.66
N SER A 110 -48.83 11.34 -15.67
CA SER A 110 -47.72 10.42 -15.89
C SER A 110 -47.93 9.18 -15.02
N LYS A 111 -47.81 8.01 -15.63
CA LYS A 111 -47.93 6.73 -14.90
C LYS A 111 -46.83 5.78 -15.31
N THR A 112 -46.55 4.82 -14.43
CA THR A 112 -45.71 3.67 -14.78
C THR A 112 -46.59 2.63 -15.47
N THR A 113 -46.16 2.18 -16.64
CA THR A 113 -46.79 1.09 -17.41
C THR A 113 -46.54 -0.25 -16.73
N SER A 114 -47.24 -1.30 -17.18
CA SER A 114 -47.00 -2.68 -16.75
C SER A 114 -45.57 -3.16 -17.03
N GLU A 115 -44.87 -2.54 -17.98
CA GLU A 115 -43.49 -2.85 -18.34
C GLU A 115 -42.46 -2.07 -17.51
N GLY A 116 -42.90 -1.22 -16.58
CA GLY A 116 -42.02 -0.37 -15.77
C GLY A 116 -41.57 0.91 -16.47
N LEU A 117 -42.03 1.18 -17.69
CA LEU A 117 -41.75 2.41 -18.44
C LEU A 117 -42.69 3.55 -18.04
N VAL A 118 -42.27 4.79 -18.22
CA VAL A 118 -43.10 5.98 -17.93
C VAL A 118 -43.93 6.34 -19.16
N GLU A 119 -45.26 6.40 -19.03
CA GLU A 119 -46.19 6.95 -20.02
C GLU A 119 -46.56 8.38 -19.60
N VAL A 120 -46.23 9.36 -20.44
CA VAL A 120 -46.69 10.75 -20.35
C VAL A 120 -47.95 10.90 -21.17
N THR A 121 -48.99 11.53 -20.59
CA THR A 121 -50.26 11.77 -21.27
C THR A 121 -50.64 13.23 -21.18
N ALA A 122 -51.00 13.84 -22.32
CA ALA A 122 -51.69 15.12 -22.38
C ALA A 122 -53.15 14.89 -22.78
N LYS A 123 -54.09 15.23 -21.89
CA LYS A 123 -55.54 15.06 -22.07
C LYS A 123 -56.17 16.42 -22.29
N PHE A 124 -56.67 16.67 -23.50
CA PHE A 124 -57.39 17.90 -23.81
C PHE A 124 -58.77 17.86 -23.17
N SER A 125 -59.27 19.02 -22.76
CA SER A 125 -60.62 19.16 -22.23
C SER A 125 -61.65 18.65 -23.25
N PRO A 126 -62.70 17.92 -22.84
CA PRO A 126 -63.79 17.49 -23.72
C PRO A 126 -64.41 18.61 -24.57
N ASN A 127 -64.42 19.82 -24.02
CA ASN A 127 -64.99 21.01 -24.65
C ASN A 127 -63.98 21.75 -25.57
N TYR A 128 -62.73 21.28 -25.64
CA TYR A 128 -61.71 21.88 -26.49
C TYR A 128 -61.70 21.20 -27.87
N SER A 129 -62.04 21.95 -28.91
CA SER A 129 -61.94 21.50 -30.31
C SER A 129 -60.67 22.05 -30.94
N LEU A 130 -59.93 21.19 -31.64
CA LEU A 130 -58.73 21.60 -32.36
C LEU A 130 -59.09 22.49 -33.54
N GLU A 131 -58.33 23.57 -33.69
CA GLU A 131 -58.55 24.54 -34.77
C GLU A 131 -57.99 24.04 -36.10
N ASP A 132 -58.74 24.25 -37.18
CA ASP A 132 -58.27 23.92 -38.52
C ASP A 132 -57.00 24.68 -38.89
N GLY A 133 -56.05 23.99 -39.51
CA GLY A 133 -54.73 24.53 -39.87
C GLY A 133 -53.79 24.83 -38.69
N ALA A 134 -54.13 24.46 -37.44
CA ALA A 134 -53.23 24.60 -36.29
C ALA A 134 -52.46 23.29 -36.00
N ARG A 135 -51.22 23.42 -35.52
CA ARG A 135 -50.39 22.31 -35.02
C ARG A 135 -50.33 22.35 -33.49
N TYR A 136 -50.58 21.23 -32.84
CA TYR A 136 -50.51 21.10 -31.39
C TYR A 136 -49.33 20.22 -31.00
N VAL A 137 -48.43 20.71 -30.15
CA VAL A 137 -47.17 20.06 -29.81
C VAL A 137 -47.06 19.88 -28.30
N LEU A 138 -47.02 18.63 -27.84
CA LEU A 138 -46.64 18.30 -26.46
C LEU A 138 -45.12 18.52 -26.31
N LYS A 139 -44.73 19.39 -25.38
CA LYS A 139 -43.33 19.71 -25.05
C LYS A 139 -43.07 19.39 -23.58
N PHE A 140 -41.96 18.70 -23.32
CA PHE A 140 -41.44 18.40 -21.99
C PHE A 140 -39.95 18.07 -22.08
N THR A 141 -39.27 18.10 -20.95
CA THR A 141 -37.83 17.84 -20.84
C THR A 141 -37.61 16.50 -20.13
N VAL A 142 -36.66 15.73 -20.63
CA VAL A 142 -36.19 14.47 -20.03
C VAL A 142 -34.70 14.53 -19.75
N THR A 143 -34.22 13.65 -18.88
CA THR A 143 -32.78 13.43 -18.65
C THR A 143 -32.43 11.98 -18.88
N SER A 144 -31.15 11.68 -19.14
CA SER A 144 -30.67 10.30 -19.27
C SER A 144 -30.90 9.53 -17.97
N SER A 145 -31.43 8.32 -18.08
CA SER A 145 -31.54 7.39 -16.96
C SER A 145 -30.18 6.78 -16.62
N GLN A 146 -30.07 6.09 -15.48
CA GLN A 146 -28.87 5.32 -15.15
C GLN A 146 -28.58 4.24 -16.20
N GLU A 147 -29.61 3.60 -16.75
CA GLU A 147 -29.44 2.55 -17.76
C GLU A 147 -28.80 3.09 -19.05
N ALA A 148 -29.04 4.36 -19.40
CA ALA A 148 -28.37 5.02 -20.53
C ALA A 148 -26.89 5.27 -20.26
N LEU A 149 -26.55 5.65 -19.03
CA LEU A 149 -25.16 5.85 -18.59
C LEU A 149 -24.39 4.52 -18.53
N ASP A 150 -25.06 3.43 -18.18
CA ASP A 150 -24.50 2.08 -18.18
C ASP A 150 -24.32 1.56 -19.60
N ALA A 151 -25.29 1.80 -20.49
CA ALA A 151 -25.21 1.42 -21.89
C ALA A 151 -24.03 2.10 -22.60
N ILE A 152 -23.88 3.43 -22.47
CA ILE A 152 -22.77 4.18 -23.11
C ILE A 152 -21.39 3.77 -22.56
N ALA A 153 -21.33 3.29 -21.32
CA ALA A 153 -20.12 2.70 -20.72
C ALA A 153 -19.86 1.25 -21.18
N GLY A 154 -20.82 0.61 -21.86
CA GLY A 154 -20.73 -0.78 -22.30
C GLY A 154 -21.11 -1.81 -21.23
N ASP A 155 -21.73 -1.39 -20.12
CA ASP A 155 -22.17 -2.25 -19.02
C ASP A 155 -23.52 -2.92 -19.28
N LYS A 156 -24.28 -2.36 -20.22
CA LYS A 156 -25.57 -2.90 -20.68
C LYS A 156 -25.51 -3.17 -22.16
N LYS A 157 -25.93 -4.37 -22.54
CA LYS A 157 -26.07 -4.75 -23.94
C LYS A 157 -27.33 -4.10 -24.53
N LEU A 158 -27.23 -3.53 -25.71
CA LEU A 158 -28.37 -3.01 -26.45
C LEU A 158 -29.20 -4.15 -27.05
N GLU A 159 -30.52 -4.03 -26.97
CA GLU A 159 -31.50 -4.92 -27.56
C GLU A 159 -32.07 -4.31 -28.86
N ALA A 160 -32.83 -5.13 -29.61
CA ALA A 160 -33.51 -4.63 -30.79
C ALA A 160 -34.55 -3.58 -30.41
N GLY A 161 -34.46 -2.39 -31.02
CA GLY A 161 -35.34 -1.26 -30.71
C GLY A 161 -34.88 -0.39 -29.54
N ASP A 162 -33.64 -0.55 -29.07
CA ASP A 162 -33.04 0.35 -28.06
C ASP A 162 -32.35 1.57 -28.67
N ALA A 163 -31.80 1.44 -29.89
CA ALA A 163 -31.03 2.48 -30.55
C ALA A 163 -31.05 2.38 -32.08
N GLU A 164 -30.84 3.51 -32.77
CA GLU A 164 -30.72 3.53 -34.23
C GLU A 164 -29.46 2.81 -34.69
N GLY A 165 -29.63 1.77 -35.51
CA GLY A 165 -28.51 0.98 -36.04
C GLY A 165 -27.66 0.28 -34.97
N SER A 166 -28.22 0.08 -33.77
CA SER A 166 -27.49 -0.42 -32.60
C SER A 166 -26.31 0.47 -32.16
N ASP A 167 -26.32 1.76 -32.53
CA ASP A 167 -25.32 2.73 -32.10
C ASP A 167 -25.71 3.31 -30.73
N VAL A 168 -24.87 3.05 -29.72
CA VAL A 168 -25.09 3.55 -28.35
C VAL A 168 -25.07 5.08 -28.24
N ASN A 169 -24.57 5.79 -29.26
CA ASN A 169 -24.65 7.24 -29.34
C ASN A 169 -26.01 7.75 -29.86
N LYS A 170 -26.93 6.84 -30.19
CA LYS A 170 -28.23 7.12 -30.79
C LYS A 170 -29.36 6.32 -30.13
N LEU A 171 -29.42 6.35 -28.80
CA LEU A 171 -30.47 5.67 -28.02
C LEU A 171 -31.82 6.32 -28.29
N TYR A 172 -32.88 5.52 -28.43
CA TYR A 172 -34.23 6.06 -28.56
C TYR A 172 -34.71 6.65 -27.24
N SER A 173 -35.29 7.86 -27.25
CA SER A 173 -35.86 8.48 -26.04
C SER A 173 -37.27 8.00 -25.72
N ASN A 174 -37.97 7.42 -26.69
CA ASN A 174 -39.29 6.86 -26.53
C ASN A 174 -39.35 5.40 -27.01
N LYS A 175 -40.32 4.67 -26.47
CA LYS A 175 -40.72 3.34 -26.94
C LYS A 175 -41.80 3.43 -28.02
N GLY A 176 -42.63 4.48 -27.95
CA GLY A 176 -43.66 4.79 -28.93
C GLY A 176 -44.56 5.90 -28.42
N ALA A 177 -45.22 6.59 -29.36
CA ALA A 177 -46.17 7.64 -29.05
C ALA A 177 -47.43 7.49 -29.90
N SER A 178 -48.57 7.92 -29.38
CA SER A 178 -49.86 7.88 -30.09
C SER A 178 -50.71 9.11 -29.83
N VAL A 179 -51.60 9.41 -30.76
CA VAL A 179 -52.68 10.38 -30.57
C VAL A 179 -54.02 9.67 -30.78
N THR A 180 -54.89 9.82 -29.80
CA THR A 180 -56.29 9.38 -29.88
C THR A 180 -57.18 10.60 -29.92
N TYR A 181 -58.14 10.62 -30.85
CA TYR A 181 -59.03 11.75 -31.02
C TYR A 181 -60.40 11.30 -31.54
N SER A 182 -61.39 12.13 -31.29
CA SER A 182 -62.75 11.95 -31.78
C SER A 182 -63.07 12.96 -32.88
N TYR A 183 -63.82 12.53 -33.89
CA TYR A 183 -64.27 13.35 -35.03
C TYR A 183 -65.62 12.85 -35.56
N GLY A 184 -66.32 13.69 -36.33
CA GLY A 184 -67.56 13.32 -37.02
C GLY A 184 -68.64 14.39 -37.01
N ILE A 185 -69.77 14.07 -37.62
CA ILE A 185 -71.01 14.87 -37.63
C ILE A 185 -72.11 13.95 -37.07
N GLY A 186 -72.85 14.40 -36.05
CA GLY A 186 -73.91 13.62 -35.40
C GLY A 186 -73.41 12.54 -34.42
N THR A 187 -72.74 11.48 -34.91
CA THR A 187 -72.16 10.43 -34.04
C THR A 187 -70.63 10.52 -34.03
N SER A 188 -70.04 10.54 -32.82
CA SER A 188 -68.59 10.66 -32.65
C SER A 188 -67.88 9.35 -32.98
N GLN A 189 -66.87 9.41 -33.85
CA GLN A 189 -65.95 8.30 -34.13
C GLN A 189 -64.62 8.56 -33.44
N THR A 190 -64.05 7.55 -32.79
CA THR A 190 -62.72 7.63 -32.18
C THR A 190 -61.70 6.92 -33.05
N LYS A 191 -60.53 7.55 -33.22
CA LYS A 191 -59.40 6.98 -33.94
C LYS A 191 -58.11 7.20 -33.17
N THR A 192 -57.26 6.19 -33.20
CA THR A 192 -55.89 6.25 -32.67
C THR A 192 -54.92 6.19 -33.84
N LYS A 193 -53.89 7.04 -33.79
CA LYS A 193 -52.79 7.07 -34.74
C LYS A 193 -51.47 6.99 -33.98
N GLU A 194 -50.64 6.03 -34.33
CA GLU A 194 -49.27 5.90 -33.83
C GLU A 194 -48.34 6.88 -34.56
N TYR A 195 -47.39 7.44 -33.83
CA TYR A 195 -46.27 8.18 -34.40
C TYR A 195 -45.18 7.18 -34.83
N SER A 196 -44.62 7.40 -36.01
CA SER A 196 -43.53 6.58 -36.58
C SER A 196 -42.13 7.03 -36.14
N ASP A 197 -42.05 8.23 -35.56
CA ASP A 197 -40.76 8.86 -35.26
C ASP A 197 -40.19 8.28 -33.97
N ASN A 198 -38.93 7.84 -34.06
CA ASN A 198 -38.16 7.33 -32.94
C ASN A 198 -36.98 8.28 -32.69
N PRO A 199 -37.19 9.40 -31.96
CA PRO A 199 -36.14 10.36 -31.63
C PRO A 199 -34.97 9.69 -30.91
N THR A 200 -33.75 10.03 -31.33
CA THR A 200 -32.51 9.52 -30.75
C THR A 200 -31.77 10.59 -29.95
N PHE A 201 -31.04 10.18 -28.91
CA PHE A 201 -30.14 11.05 -28.17
C PHE A 201 -28.82 10.34 -27.83
N LYS A 202 -27.78 11.13 -27.53
CA LYS A 202 -26.49 10.65 -27.02
C LYS A 202 -26.40 10.92 -25.50
N PRO A 203 -26.20 9.90 -24.65
CA PRO A 203 -25.88 10.13 -23.24
C PRO A 203 -24.54 10.86 -23.07
N SER A 204 -24.30 11.43 -21.88
CA SER A 204 -23.01 12.04 -21.60
C SER A 204 -21.87 10.99 -21.66
N ASP A 205 -20.70 11.38 -22.17
CA ASP A 205 -19.57 10.46 -22.34
C ASP A 205 -19.18 9.75 -21.02
N PRO A 206 -18.75 8.47 -21.07
CA PRO A 206 -18.28 7.75 -19.90
C PRO A 206 -17.09 8.42 -19.21
N LEU A 207 -16.83 8.03 -17.96
CA LEU A 207 -15.66 8.45 -17.22
C LEU A 207 -14.40 7.71 -17.70
N THR A 208 -13.28 8.40 -17.58
CA THR A 208 -11.93 7.81 -17.60
C THR A 208 -11.36 7.97 -16.20
N VAL A 209 -11.01 6.86 -15.55
CA VAL A 209 -10.58 6.84 -14.14
C VAL A 209 -9.09 6.55 -14.09
N PRO A 210 -8.24 7.57 -13.84
CA PRO A 210 -6.81 7.37 -13.73
C PRO A 210 -6.44 6.66 -12.42
N VAL A 211 -5.40 5.83 -12.49
CA VAL A 211 -4.74 5.23 -11.34
C VAL A 211 -3.22 5.31 -11.49
N GLU A 212 -2.57 5.88 -10.49
CA GLU A 212 -1.11 5.90 -10.35
C GLU A 212 -0.66 4.74 -9.46
N VAL A 213 0.29 3.92 -9.92
CA VAL A 213 1.02 2.96 -9.09
C VAL A 213 2.38 3.55 -8.79
N GLU A 214 2.69 3.77 -7.52
CA GLU A 214 3.94 4.33 -7.03
C GLU A 214 4.72 3.28 -6.24
N TRP A 215 6.02 3.21 -6.52
CA TRP A 215 6.99 2.38 -5.81
C TRP A 215 7.90 3.25 -4.96
N GLN A 216 8.00 2.92 -3.68
CA GLN A 216 8.84 3.62 -2.71
C GLN A 216 9.86 2.67 -2.12
N GLY A 217 11.08 3.18 -1.93
CA GLY A 217 12.11 2.49 -1.16
C GLY A 217 11.75 2.42 0.33
N VAL A 218 12.65 1.84 1.12
CA VAL A 218 12.39 1.54 2.54
C VAL A 218 12.00 2.78 3.36
N THR A 219 12.60 3.94 3.06
CA THR A 219 12.33 5.21 3.76
C THR A 219 11.05 5.92 3.31
N GLY A 220 10.41 5.46 2.22
CA GLY A 220 9.24 6.11 1.62
C GLY A 220 9.57 7.13 0.53
N ALA A 221 10.86 7.39 0.29
CA ALA A 221 11.27 8.15 -0.86
C ALA A 221 11.13 7.30 -2.14
N ARG A 222 10.95 7.96 -3.29
CA ARG A 222 11.05 7.36 -4.64
C ARG A 222 12.51 7.05 -5.00
N THR A 223 13.28 6.57 -4.04
CA THR A 223 14.69 6.18 -4.14
C THR A 223 14.82 4.77 -4.72
N VAL A 224 16.05 4.26 -4.80
CA VAL A 224 16.37 2.93 -5.31
C VAL A 224 15.59 1.85 -4.54
N VAL A 225 14.55 1.32 -5.19
CA VAL A 225 13.86 0.11 -4.77
C VAL A 225 14.80 -1.05 -5.06
N THR A 226 15.15 -1.81 -4.03
CA THR A 226 16.10 -2.94 -4.13
C THR A 226 15.40 -4.29 -4.11
N ALA A 227 14.13 -4.33 -3.70
CA ALA A 227 13.30 -5.52 -3.79
C ALA A 227 12.85 -5.81 -5.23
N ASP A 228 12.72 -7.09 -5.55
CA ASP A 228 12.18 -7.52 -6.83
C ASP A 228 10.72 -7.09 -6.97
N GLN A 229 10.39 -6.50 -8.12
CA GLN A 229 9.06 -6.06 -8.47
C GLN A 229 8.44 -7.04 -9.48
N PRO A 230 7.13 -7.33 -9.41
CA PRO A 230 6.47 -8.12 -10.45
C PRO A 230 6.48 -7.35 -11.76
N SER A 231 6.52 -8.06 -12.90
CA SER A 231 6.49 -7.42 -14.22
C SER A 231 5.17 -6.71 -14.52
N ASN A 232 4.08 -7.12 -13.88
CA ASN A 232 2.76 -6.52 -14.03
C ASN A 232 1.99 -6.55 -12.71
N VAL A 233 1.14 -5.55 -12.50
CA VAL A 233 0.19 -5.47 -11.39
C VAL A 233 -1.22 -5.38 -11.96
N GLU A 234 -2.06 -6.39 -11.70
CA GLU A 234 -3.49 -6.34 -12.05
C GLU A 234 -4.23 -5.49 -11.02
N LEU A 235 -4.93 -4.46 -11.47
CA LEU A 235 -5.77 -3.61 -10.64
C LEU A 235 -7.24 -3.84 -11.00
N LYS A 236 -8.11 -3.89 -9.99
CA LYS A 236 -9.57 -4.05 -10.17
C LYS A 236 -10.30 -2.82 -9.65
N LEU A 237 -11.08 -2.19 -10.51
CA LEU A 237 -12.03 -1.14 -10.12
C LEU A 237 -13.29 -1.83 -9.59
N VAL A 238 -13.74 -1.42 -8.41
CA VAL A 238 -14.95 -1.93 -7.76
C VAL A 238 -16.05 -0.90 -7.94
N GLN A 239 -17.20 -1.32 -8.46
CA GLN A 239 -18.37 -0.45 -8.55
C GLN A 239 -19.29 -0.71 -7.35
N LYS A 240 -19.55 0.33 -6.56
CA LYS A 240 -20.41 0.26 -5.38
C LYS A 240 -21.87 0.08 -5.74
N ASN A 241 -22.55 -0.80 -5.01
CA ASN A 241 -23.99 -0.93 -5.17
C ASN A 241 -24.73 0.26 -4.56
N LYS A 242 -25.71 0.82 -5.29
CA LYS A 242 -26.51 1.97 -4.81
C LYS A 242 -27.57 1.60 -3.77
N ASN A 243 -28.01 0.35 -3.75
CA ASN A 243 -29.22 -0.10 -3.05
C ASN A 243 -28.90 -1.14 -1.96
N GLY A 244 -27.67 -1.14 -1.41
CA GLY A 244 -27.26 -2.03 -0.31
C GLY A 244 -27.06 -3.50 -0.70
N GLY A 245 -27.06 -3.83 -2.00
CA GLY A 245 -26.61 -5.13 -2.50
C GLY A 245 -25.09 -5.29 -2.47
N SER A 246 -24.57 -6.44 -2.92
CA SER A 246 -23.13 -6.67 -3.03
C SER A 246 -22.49 -5.78 -4.10
N ASP A 247 -21.31 -5.23 -3.80
CA ASP A 247 -20.49 -4.48 -4.75
C ASP A 247 -20.02 -5.37 -5.91
N ASN A 248 -19.91 -4.78 -7.10
CA ASN A 248 -19.30 -5.45 -8.23
C ASN A 248 -17.77 -5.33 -8.12
N GLN A 249 -17.14 -6.34 -7.51
CA GLN A 249 -15.70 -6.38 -7.25
C GLN A 249 -14.83 -6.55 -8.52
N GLU A 250 -15.43 -6.93 -9.64
CA GLU A 250 -14.72 -7.20 -10.90
C GLU A 250 -15.15 -6.28 -12.04
N TYR A 251 -15.67 -5.10 -11.72
CA TYR A 251 -16.31 -4.20 -12.68
C TYR A 251 -15.42 -3.83 -13.88
N ARG A 252 -14.17 -3.43 -13.63
CA ARG A 252 -13.14 -3.25 -14.66
C ARG A 252 -11.79 -3.72 -14.14
N LYS A 253 -10.93 -4.19 -15.04
CA LYS A 253 -9.57 -4.63 -14.73
C LYS A 253 -8.58 -3.98 -15.69
N ILE A 254 -7.40 -3.65 -15.18
CA ILE A 254 -6.28 -3.19 -16.00
C ILE A 254 -4.98 -3.82 -15.48
N ASN A 255 -4.01 -4.00 -16.37
CA ASN A 255 -2.66 -4.41 -16.01
C ASN A 255 -1.72 -3.21 -16.12
N VAL A 256 -0.99 -2.94 -15.05
CA VAL A 256 0.06 -1.92 -15.01
C VAL A 256 1.39 -2.63 -15.16
N THR A 257 2.04 -2.46 -16.31
CA THR A 257 3.41 -2.95 -16.53
C THR A 257 4.39 -2.19 -15.65
N VAL A 258 5.24 -2.92 -14.93
CA VAL A 258 6.25 -2.34 -14.05
C VAL A 258 7.59 -2.36 -14.75
N GLU A 259 8.10 -1.17 -15.06
CA GLU A 259 9.40 -0.99 -15.70
C GLU A 259 10.50 -0.80 -14.66
N LYS A 260 11.64 -1.48 -14.87
CA LYS A 260 12.80 -1.34 -14.00
C LYS A 260 13.27 0.12 -14.00
N ASN A 261 13.58 0.66 -12.82
CA ASN A 261 13.99 2.05 -12.57
C ASN A 261 12.90 3.11 -12.74
N LYS A 262 11.63 2.72 -12.95
CA LYS A 262 10.52 3.67 -12.98
C LYS A 262 9.78 3.66 -11.65
N SER A 263 9.74 4.82 -10.99
CA SER A 263 9.16 4.93 -9.64
C SER A 263 7.64 5.08 -9.64
N ASN A 264 7.03 5.43 -10.77
CA ASN A 264 5.58 5.47 -10.89
C ASN A 264 5.08 5.23 -12.33
N GLU A 265 3.87 4.72 -12.42
CA GLU A 265 3.17 4.46 -13.67
C GLU A 265 1.71 4.88 -13.53
N THR A 266 1.16 5.51 -14.56
CA THR A 266 -0.26 5.86 -14.60
C THR A 266 -0.94 5.06 -15.69
N ARG A 267 -2.11 4.49 -15.37
CA ARG A 267 -3.03 3.85 -16.32
C ARG A 267 -4.45 4.31 -16.05
N ASN A 268 -5.34 4.09 -17.01
CA ASN A 268 -6.72 4.53 -16.93
C ASN A 268 -7.67 3.33 -17.06
N PHE A 269 -8.69 3.28 -16.21
CA PHE A 269 -9.90 2.52 -16.54
C PHE A 269 -10.73 3.35 -17.51
N GLU A 270 -10.95 2.84 -18.70
CA GLU A 270 -11.77 3.49 -19.72
C GLU A 270 -13.22 3.00 -19.67
N LYS A 271 -14.13 3.79 -20.24
CA LYS A 271 -15.55 3.47 -20.36
C LYS A 271 -16.18 3.10 -19.02
N VAL A 272 -15.99 3.95 -18.01
CA VAL A 272 -16.56 3.79 -16.67
C VAL A 272 -17.89 4.53 -16.56
N ALA A 273 -18.94 3.86 -16.09
CA ALA A 273 -20.28 4.45 -15.97
C ALA A 273 -20.32 5.62 -14.99
N LYS A 274 -21.14 6.62 -15.28
CA LYS A 274 -21.40 7.72 -14.34
C LYS A 274 -22.42 7.32 -13.30
N GLY A 275 -22.45 8.05 -12.19
CA GLY A 275 -23.49 7.94 -11.18
C GLY A 275 -23.21 6.91 -10.09
N TYR A 276 -22.11 6.15 -10.14
CA TYR A 276 -21.69 5.23 -9.08
C TYR A 276 -20.51 5.77 -8.29
N GLN A 277 -20.36 5.26 -7.07
CA GLN A 277 -19.11 5.34 -6.31
C GLN A 277 -18.21 4.18 -6.67
N TYR A 278 -16.90 4.43 -6.62
CA TYR A 278 -15.89 3.46 -7.01
C TYR A 278 -14.83 3.30 -5.92
N ASP A 279 -14.36 2.07 -5.76
CA ASP A 279 -13.20 1.69 -4.96
C ASP A 279 -12.16 1.00 -5.85
N LEU A 280 -10.96 0.80 -5.30
CA LEU A 280 -9.87 0.11 -6.00
C LEU A 280 -9.35 -1.06 -5.16
N ILE A 281 -9.16 -2.21 -5.81
CA ILE A 281 -8.44 -3.36 -5.27
C ILE A 281 -7.12 -3.49 -6.03
N ALA A 282 -6.04 -3.65 -5.26
CA ALA A 282 -4.71 -3.94 -5.76
C ALA A 282 -4.12 -5.14 -4.99
N PRO A 283 -3.30 -6.00 -5.61
CA PRO A 283 -2.78 -7.22 -4.99
C PRO A 283 -1.71 -6.90 -3.95
N ASP A 284 -1.53 -7.81 -2.98
CA ASP A 284 -0.37 -7.78 -2.09
C ASP A 284 0.87 -8.28 -2.84
N ILE A 285 1.99 -7.60 -2.61
CA ILE A 285 3.25 -7.87 -3.31
C ILE A 285 4.31 -8.19 -2.26
N PRO A 286 5.01 -9.35 -2.35
CA PRO A 286 6.08 -9.70 -1.43
C PRO A 286 7.11 -8.57 -1.32
N ALA A 287 7.65 -8.36 -0.11
CA ALA A 287 8.58 -7.27 0.20
C ALA A 287 8.00 -5.85 0.28
N PHE A 288 6.71 -5.64 0.02
CA PHE A 288 6.09 -4.31 0.06
C PHE A 288 4.86 -4.26 0.98
N THR A 289 4.70 -3.16 1.69
CA THR A 289 3.38 -2.75 2.22
C THR A 289 2.62 -1.98 1.15
N LYS A 290 1.29 -2.12 1.13
CA LYS A 290 0.40 -1.51 0.16
C LYS A 290 -0.51 -0.48 0.83
N GLU A 291 -0.64 0.68 0.22
CA GLU A 291 -1.61 1.72 0.59
C GLU A 291 -2.39 2.16 -0.65
N ILE A 292 -3.71 2.33 -0.54
CA ILE A 292 -4.57 2.82 -1.62
C ILE A 292 -5.20 4.15 -1.17
N LYS A 293 -5.06 5.19 -2.00
CA LYS A 293 -5.64 6.51 -1.76
C LYS A 293 -6.64 6.84 -2.86
N ASN A 294 -7.84 7.27 -2.46
CA ASN A 294 -8.74 7.97 -3.35
C ASN A 294 -8.31 9.45 -3.39
N VAL A 295 -7.82 9.89 -4.54
CA VAL A 295 -7.31 11.25 -4.77
C VAL A 295 -8.22 12.07 -5.70
N GLY A 296 -9.34 11.50 -6.12
CA GLY A 296 -10.33 12.14 -6.97
C GLY A 296 -11.56 12.63 -6.20
N THR A 297 -12.61 12.96 -6.96
CA THR A 297 -13.93 13.29 -6.43
C THR A 297 -14.95 12.24 -6.87
N GLU A 298 -16.15 12.26 -6.30
CA GLU A 298 -17.22 11.35 -6.71
C GLU A 298 -17.58 11.48 -8.20
N THR A 299 -17.49 12.69 -8.77
CA THR A 299 -17.79 12.94 -10.18
C THR A 299 -16.58 12.77 -11.11
N LYS A 300 -15.36 12.74 -10.56
CA LYS A 300 -14.08 12.53 -11.27
C LYS A 300 -13.16 11.66 -10.40
N PRO A 301 -13.46 10.35 -10.26
CA PRO A 301 -12.70 9.47 -9.41
C PRO A 301 -11.28 9.29 -9.95
N SER A 302 -10.32 9.10 -9.04
CA SER A 302 -8.91 8.89 -9.33
C SER A 302 -8.26 8.20 -8.14
N PHE A 303 -7.34 7.27 -8.41
CA PHE A 303 -6.72 6.46 -7.36
C PHE A 303 -5.20 6.51 -7.41
N LYS A 304 -4.60 6.23 -6.26
CA LYS A 304 -3.15 6.06 -6.14
C LYS A 304 -2.85 4.85 -5.28
N VAL A 305 -2.10 3.90 -5.82
CA VAL A 305 -1.59 2.72 -5.12
C VAL A 305 -0.12 2.98 -4.79
N ILE A 306 0.26 2.83 -3.54
CA ILE A 306 1.63 3.03 -3.07
C ILE A 306 2.14 1.70 -2.52
N TYR A 307 3.17 1.15 -3.15
CA TYR A 307 3.93 0.01 -2.67
C TYR A 307 5.23 0.50 -2.04
N LYS A 308 5.35 0.35 -0.72
CA LYS A 308 6.52 0.78 0.05
C LYS A 308 7.32 -0.42 0.54
N GLN A 309 8.60 -0.45 0.19
CA GLN A 309 9.48 -1.57 0.53
C GLN A 309 9.63 -1.75 2.05
N LEU A 310 9.58 -2.99 2.50
CA LEU A 310 9.84 -3.41 3.86
C LEU A 310 11.34 -3.36 4.20
N PRO A 311 11.73 -2.97 5.43
CA PRO A 311 13.12 -2.92 5.84
C PRO A 311 13.73 -4.31 6.03
N SER A 312 15.06 -4.40 6.01
CA SER A 312 15.81 -5.63 6.25
C SER A 312 16.86 -5.45 7.36
N LEU A 313 17.10 -6.50 8.13
CA LEU A 313 18.15 -6.52 9.16
C LEU A 313 19.34 -7.34 8.65
N THR A 314 20.50 -6.68 8.49
CA THR A 314 21.76 -7.36 8.19
C THR A 314 22.47 -7.74 9.48
N ILE A 315 22.79 -9.02 9.65
CA ILE A 315 23.63 -9.51 10.74
C ILE A 315 25.03 -9.72 10.21
N LYS A 316 26.01 -9.08 10.83
CA LYS A 316 27.44 -9.29 10.57
C LYS A 316 28.08 -9.97 11.76
N LYS A 317 28.95 -10.94 11.48
CA LYS A 317 29.78 -11.58 12.48
C LYS A 317 31.25 -11.45 12.09
N VAL A 318 32.06 -10.95 13.01
CA VAL A 318 33.49 -10.71 12.84
C VAL A 318 34.27 -11.45 13.94
N LEU A 319 35.39 -12.04 13.54
CA LEU A 319 36.36 -12.66 14.43
C LEU A 319 37.70 -11.92 14.32
N GLU A 320 38.17 -11.34 15.42
CA GLU A 320 39.41 -10.56 15.49
C GLU A 320 40.53 -11.33 16.21
N ALA A 321 41.77 -11.09 15.77
CA ALA A 321 42.99 -11.65 16.34
C ALA A 321 43.03 -13.19 16.47
N GLU A 322 42.22 -13.91 15.69
CA GLU A 322 42.20 -15.38 15.65
C GLU A 322 42.44 -15.89 14.22
N ASN A 323 43.33 -16.89 14.11
CA ASN A 323 43.63 -17.58 12.86
C ASN A 323 43.12 -19.03 12.88
N ASN A 324 42.80 -19.58 14.06
CA ASN A 324 42.15 -20.86 14.20
C ASN A 324 40.62 -20.71 14.02
N LEU A 325 40.12 -21.11 12.85
CA LEU A 325 38.71 -20.96 12.48
C LEU A 325 37.86 -22.21 12.80
N ASN A 326 38.40 -23.17 13.55
CA ASN A 326 37.68 -24.42 13.86
C ASN A 326 36.57 -24.26 14.91
N LYS A 327 36.43 -23.06 15.49
CA LYS A 327 35.40 -22.77 16.47
C LYS A 327 34.09 -22.36 15.79
N GLU A 328 32.99 -22.93 16.28
CA GLU A 328 31.62 -22.55 15.92
C GLU A 328 31.12 -21.42 16.83
N PHE A 329 30.45 -20.44 16.23
CA PHE A 329 29.74 -19.38 16.94
C PHE A 329 28.24 -19.46 16.63
N ARG A 330 27.40 -19.20 17.64
CA ARG A 330 25.94 -19.28 17.53
C ARG A 330 25.31 -17.95 17.88
N ILE A 331 24.76 -17.28 16.89
CA ILE A 331 24.09 -15.99 17.04
C ILE A 331 22.60 -16.24 17.15
N LYS A 332 21.97 -15.64 18.15
CA LYS A 332 20.53 -15.63 18.37
C LYS A 332 19.98 -14.27 18.01
N VAL A 333 19.00 -14.24 17.12
CA VAL A 333 18.27 -13.02 16.77
C VAL A 333 16.84 -13.19 17.24
N LYS A 334 16.42 -12.35 18.19
CA LYS A 334 15.05 -12.27 18.66
C LYS A 334 14.31 -11.19 17.88
N LEU A 335 13.10 -11.48 17.43
CA LEU A 335 12.26 -10.62 16.62
C LEU A 335 10.83 -10.63 17.14
N THR A 336 10.32 -9.46 17.48
CA THR A 336 8.93 -9.26 17.86
C THR A 336 8.29 -8.18 16.98
N SER A 337 7.03 -8.38 16.62
CA SER A 337 6.24 -7.38 15.90
C SER A 337 6.04 -6.09 16.74
N PRO A 338 5.55 -4.99 16.14
CA PRO A 338 5.25 -3.76 16.88
C PRO A 338 4.28 -3.93 18.05
N ASP A 339 3.37 -4.90 17.97
CA ASP A 339 2.43 -5.30 19.03
C ASP A 339 3.00 -6.37 19.98
N SER A 340 4.32 -6.56 19.99
CA SER A 340 5.05 -7.47 20.88
C SER A 340 4.74 -8.96 20.70
N THR A 341 4.27 -9.37 19.53
CA THR A 341 4.06 -10.79 19.20
C THR A 341 5.33 -11.41 18.58
N PRO A 342 5.71 -12.64 18.94
CA PRO A 342 6.87 -13.31 18.33
C PRO A 342 6.67 -13.54 16.83
N LEU A 343 7.63 -13.10 16.00
CA LEU A 343 7.56 -13.31 14.56
C LEU A 343 7.86 -14.77 14.17
N ASN A 344 7.21 -15.24 13.11
CA ASN A 344 7.42 -16.57 12.55
C ASN A 344 7.53 -16.48 11.02
N GLY A 345 8.37 -17.33 10.43
CA GLY A 345 8.51 -17.43 8.98
C GLY A 345 9.96 -17.39 8.52
N THR A 346 10.14 -17.38 7.20
CA THR A 346 11.46 -17.31 6.57
C THR A 346 11.67 -15.93 5.97
N PHE A 347 12.70 -15.22 6.44
CA PHE A 347 13.05 -13.88 6.02
C PHE A 347 14.41 -13.94 5.30
N GLY A 348 14.37 -13.92 3.96
CA GLY A 348 15.55 -14.26 3.15
C GLY A 348 15.88 -15.75 3.28
N GLU A 349 17.10 -16.06 3.73
CA GLU A 349 17.55 -17.45 3.96
C GLU A 349 17.40 -17.89 5.42
N ILE A 350 16.97 -16.99 6.32
CA ILE A 350 16.94 -17.21 7.76
C ILE A 350 15.51 -17.51 8.19
N THR A 351 15.31 -18.66 8.85
CA THR A 351 14.02 -19.05 9.42
C THR A 351 13.94 -18.62 10.88
N VAL A 352 12.83 -18.00 11.24
CA VAL A 352 12.50 -17.51 12.58
C VAL A 352 11.33 -18.34 13.09
N VAL A 353 11.50 -18.94 14.26
CA VAL A 353 10.47 -19.75 14.93
C VAL A 353 10.27 -19.21 16.33
N ASN A 354 9.02 -18.92 16.67
CA ASN A 354 8.63 -18.33 17.95
C ASN A 354 9.45 -17.07 18.30
N GLY A 355 9.65 -16.20 17.31
CA GLY A 355 10.41 -14.96 17.45
C GLY A 355 11.92 -15.13 17.61
N GLU A 356 12.49 -16.33 17.46
CA GLU A 356 13.93 -16.54 17.56
C GLU A 356 14.49 -17.20 16.29
N ALA A 357 15.63 -16.71 15.81
CA ALA A 357 16.45 -17.37 14.80
C ALA A 357 17.83 -17.69 15.38
N GLU A 358 18.28 -18.94 15.23
CA GLU A 358 19.64 -19.37 15.55
C GLU A 358 20.46 -19.45 14.26
N ILE A 359 21.57 -18.72 14.24
CA ILE A 359 22.48 -18.63 13.10
C ILE A 359 23.81 -19.26 13.50
N ARG A 360 24.22 -20.29 12.77
CA ARG A 360 25.52 -20.96 12.95
C ARG A 360 26.57 -20.34 12.05
N VAL A 361 27.69 -19.92 12.65
CA VAL A 361 28.83 -19.35 11.94
C VAL A 361 30.07 -20.19 12.18
N GLU A 362 30.57 -20.81 11.12
CA GLU A 362 31.73 -21.69 11.15
C GLU A 362 32.82 -21.28 10.14
N LYS A 363 34.08 -21.56 10.48
CA LYS A 363 35.22 -21.62 9.54
C LYS A 363 35.48 -20.36 8.72
N ARG A 364 35.17 -19.18 9.27
CA ARG A 364 35.40 -17.89 8.57
C ARG A 364 35.62 -16.73 9.53
N LYS A 365 36.45 -15.76 9.10
CA LYS A 365 36.71 -14.52 9.86
C LYS A 365 35.54 -13.54 9.82
N ARG A 366 34.75 -13.57 8.74
CA ARG A 366 33.62 -12.68 8.52
C ARG A 366 32.44 -13.46 7.98
N TRP A 367 31.26 -13.21 8.51
CA TRP A 367 29.99 -13.75 8.05
C TRP A 367 28.97 -12.63 7.93
N LYS A 368 28.06 -12.75 6.95
CA LYS A 368 26.96 -11.82 6.72
C LYS A 368 25.72 -12.64 6.38
N GLY A 369 24.62 -12.38 7.07
CA GLY A 369 23.29 -12.86 6.72
C GLY A 369 22.28 -11.71 6.76
N ILE A 370 21.18 -11.86 6.03
CA ILE A 370 20.16 -10.82 5.91
C ILE A 370 18.80 -11.44 6.22
N LEU A 371 18.12 -10.88 7.22
CA LEU A 371 16.70 -11.08 7.46
C LEU A 371 15.95 -10.08 6.58
N SER A 372 15.57 -10.53 5.38
CA SER A 372 14.99 -9.66 4.35
C SER A 372 13.52 -9.32 4.63
N TYR A 373 13.15 -8.07 4.37
CA TYR A 373 11.76 -7.61 4.28
C TYR A 373 10.90 -7.88 5.52
N LEU A 374 11.44 -7.58 6.69
CA LEU A 374 10.75 -7.68 7.96
C LEU A 374 9.64 -6.62 8.07
N PRO A 375 8.54 -6.90 8.81
CA PRO A 375 7.52 -5.91 9.11
C PRO A 375 8.13 -4.64 9.70
N ARG A 376 7.61 -3.47 9.30
CA ARG A 376 8.10 -2.19 9.81
C ARG A 376 7.79 -2.06 11.31
N GLY A 377 8.76 -1.58 12.08
CA GLY A 377 8.68 -1.50 13.54
C GLY A 377 8.93 -2.83 14.24
N THR A 378 9.43 -3.85 13.53
CA THR A 378 9.92 -5.08 14.17
C THR A 378 11.03 -4.72 15.16
N HIS A 379 10.83 -5.07 16.42
CA HIS A 379 11.86 -4.97 17.43
C HIS A 379 12.81 -6.15 17.32
N TYR A 380 14.11 -5.89 17.24
CA TYR A 380 15.15 -6.92 17.13
C TYR A 380 16.12 -6.85 18.30
N LYS A 381 16.63 -8.02 18.72
CA LYS A 381 17.76 -8.14 19.64
C LYS A 381 18.71 -9.23 19.18
N VAL A 382 20.00 -8.91 19.09
CA VAL A 382 21.06 -9.83 18.66
C VAL A 382 21.93 -10.19 19.85
N GLU A 383 22.07 -11.49 20.10
CA GLU A 383 22.88 -12.04 21.18
C GLU A 383 23.72 -13.20 20.65
N GLU A 384 24.84 -13.49 21.28
CA GLU A 384 25.63 -14.70 21.03
C GLU A 384 25.43 -15.69 22.18
N GLU A 385 25.27 -16.97 21.86
CA GLU A 385 25.10 -18.00 22.87
C GLU A 385 26.36 -18.12 23.75
N ALA A 386 26.17 -18.02 25.07
CA ALA A 386 27.26 -17.97 26.06
C ALA A 386 28.26 -19.14 25.94
N ALA A 387 27.80 -20.35 25.63
CA ALA A 387 28.70 -21.50 25.44
C ALA A 387 29.67 -21.29 24.26
N SER A 388 29.23 -20.57 23.22
CA SER A 388 30.04 -20.28 22.03
C SER A 388 31.00 -19.11 22.20
N THR A 389 30.86 -18.29 23.26
CA THR A 389 31.75 -17.13 23.51
C THR A 389 33.01 -17.48 24.30
N ASN A 390 33.12 -18.69 24.85
CA ASN A 390 34.25 -19.13 25.69
C ASN A 390 35.64 -18.84 25.09
N GLY A 391 36.48 -18.07 25.79
CA GLY A 391 37.81 -17.67 25.29
C GLY A 391 37.80 -16.42 24.41
N TYR A 392 36.66 -15.71 24.32
CA TYR A 392 36.51 -14.48 23.58
C TYR A 392 35.85 -13.40 24.45
N HIS A 393 36.21 -12.15 24.19
CA HIS A 393 35.45 -10.99 24.60
C HIS A 393 34.54 -10.58 23.45
N VAL A 394 33.23 -10.46 23.70
CA VAL A 394 32.23 -10.16 22.67
C VAL A 394 31.80 -8.70 22.77
N THR A 395 31.78 -8.01 21.64
CA THR A 395 31.26 -6.64 21.52
C THR A 395 30.17 -6.59 20.46
N TYR A 396 29.19 -5.71 20.66
CA TYR A 396 28.06 -5.54 19.74
C TYR A 396 28.00 -4.10 19.23
N GLU A 397 27.65 -3.94 17.96
CA GLU A 397 27.21 -2.68 17.37
C GLU A 397 25.76 -2.83 16.95
N ASN A 398 24.89 -1.89 17.33
CA ASN A 398 23.45 -1.95 17.09
C ASN A 398 22.86 -3.30 17.56
N GLN A 399 23.04 -3.62 18.84
CA GLN A 399 22.61 -4.90 19.40
C GLN A 399 21.09 -5.06 19.39
N GLU A 400 20.35 -3.98 19.59
CA GLU A 400 18.91 -3.98 19.81
C GLU A 400 18.29 -2.69 19.27
N GLY A 401 17.06 -2.76 18.75
CA GLY A 401 16.33 -1.59 18.27
C GLY A 401 15.09 -1.94 17.43
N ASP A 402 14.43 -0.91 16.91
CA ASP A 402 13.22 -1.06 16.09
C ASP A 402 13.50 -0.81 14.60
N LEU A 403 13.11 -1.77 13.77
CA LEU A 403 13.45 -1.79 12.36
C LEU A 403 12.47 -0.95 11.52
N ASN A 404 12.81 0.32 11.29
CA ASN A 404 12.06 1.24 10.44
C ASN A 404 12.73 1.55 9.10
N LYS A 405 14.00 1.19 8.98
CA LYS A 405 14.86 1.29 7.79
C LYS A 405 15.78 0.07 7.76
N ASP A 406 16.54 -0.09 6.68
CA ASP A 406 17.57 -1.14 6.66
C ASP A 406 18.61 -0.85 7.75
N GLU A 407 18.87 -1.85 8.57
CA GLU A 407 19.84 -1.75 9.68
C GLU A 407 20.89 -2.84 9.58
N THR A 408 22.03 -2.60 10.21
CA THR A 408 23.09 -3.58 10.38
C THR A 408 23.44 -3.73 11.85
N SER A 409 23.37 -4.96 12.35
CA SER A 409 23.90 -5.35 13.66
C SER A 409 25.19 -6.15 13.47
N THR A 410 26.24 -5.79 14.21
CA THR A 410 27.54 -6.46 14.14
C THR A 410 27.87 -7.11 15.47
N VAL A 411 28.20 -8.40 15.45
CA VAL A 411 28.77 -9.14 16.58
C VAL A 411 30.25 -9.36 16.32
N THR A 412 31.11 -8.89 17.22
CA THR A 412 32.58 -9.04 17.08
C THR A 412 33.14 -9.83 18.25
N ASN A 413 33.87 -10.90 17.94
CA ASN A 413 34.59 -11.68 18.95
C ASN A 413 36.08 -11.37 18.90
N HIS A 414 36.60 -10.91 20.02
CA HIS A 414 38.01 -10.66 20.27
C HIS A 414 38.59 -11.85 21.02
N LYS A 415 39.56 -12.55 20.43
CA LYS A 415 40.23 -13.67 21.12
C LYS A 415 40.88 -13.18 22.41
N LEU A 416 40.62 -13.87 23.52
CA LEU A 416 41.32 -13.58 24.77
C LEU A 416 42.79 -14.03 24.65
N PRO A 417 43.75 -13.14 24.94
CA PRO A 417 45.18 -13.43 24.81
C PRO A 417 45.66 -14.51 25.79
N SER A 418 46.78 -15.11 25.44
CA SER A 418 47.57 -15.97 26.34
C SER A 418 48.95 -15.37 26.62
N LEU A 419 49.52 -15.68 27.79
CA LEU A 419 50.89 -15.33 28.16
C LEU A 419 51.71 -16.60 28.37
N SER A 420 52.80 -16.75 27.61
CA SER A 420 53.76 -17.83 27.79
C SER A 420 55.03 -17.32 28.46
N VAL A 421 55.44 -17.91 29.58
CA VAL A 421 56.68 -17.56 30.29
C VAL A 421 57.60 -18.77 30.30
N THR A 422 58.78 -18.64 29.69
CA THR A 422 59.76 -19.72 29.54
C THR A 422 60.96 -19.49 30.43
N LYS A 423 61.38 -20.52 31.16
CA LYS A 423 62.61 -20.49 31.94
C LYS A 423 63.78 -21.06 31.13
N LYS A 424 64.85 -20.28 30.97
CA LYS A 424 66.13 -20.75 30.42
C LYS A 424 67.20 -20.79 31.52
N VAL A 425 68.01 -21.84 31.52
CA VAL A 425 69.12 -22.01 32.46
C VAL A 425 70.36 -22.36 31.65
N THR A 426 71.39 -21.52 31.74
CA THR A 426 72.56 -21.55 30.86
C THR A 426 73.85 -21.34 31.63
N GLY A 427 74.98 -21.70 31.02
CA GLY A 427 76.31 -21.51 31.58
C GLY A 427 76.89 -22.77 32.22
N VAL A 428 78.23 -22.85 32.22
CA VAL A 428 78.97 -24.08 32.50
C VAL A 428 78.85 -24.58 33.95
N PHE A 429 78.49 -23.70 34.89
CA PHE A 429 78.31 -24.04 36.31
C PHE A 429 76.85 -24.03 36.75
N ALA A 430 75.91 -23.95 35.80
CA ALA A 430 74.49 -23.91 36.11
C ALA A 430 73.97 -25.26 36.59
N ASN A 431 73.15 -25.23 37.65
CA ASN A 431 72.36 -26.39 38.06
C ASN A 431 71.11 -26.47 37.18
N LEU A 432 71.17 -27.33 36.16
CA LEU A 432 70.10 -27.52 35.18
C LEU A 432 68.84 -28.19 35.76
N LEU A 433 68.94 -28.80 36.96
CA LEU A 433 67.83 -29.43 37.68
C LEU A 433 67.20 -28.50 38.72
N LYS A 434 67.73 -27.29 38.91
CA LYS A 434 67.20 -26.33 39.87
C LYS A 434 65.86 -25.78 39.39
N SER A 435 64.89 -25.73 40.31
CA SER A 435 63.64 -24.99 40.13
C SER A 435 63.84 -23.52 40.45
N PHE A 436 63.26 -22.65 39.63
CA PHE A 436 63.28 -21.20 39.80
C PHE A 436 61.87 -20.68 39.95
N LYS A 437 61.66 -19.83 40.96
CA LYS A 437 60.35 -19.35 41.32
C LYS A 437 60.06 -18.05 40.58
N ILE A 438 59.22 -18.15 39.57
CA ILE A 438 58.78 -17.03 38.74
C ILE A 438 57.50 -16.46 39.30
N THR A 439 57.42 -15.14 39.37
CA THR A 439 56.25 -14.36 39.78
C THR A 439 55.74 -13.58 38.58
N ILE A 440 54.47 -13.77 38.28
CA ILE A 440 53.77 -13.11 37.18
C ILE A 440 52.78 -12.15 37.82
N ASN A 441 52.91 -10.86 37.50
CA ASN A 441 51.98 -9.84 37.94
C ASN A 441 51.14 -9.38 36.74
N ILE A 442 49.82 -9.34 36.88
CA ILE A 442 48.91 -8.86 35.84
C ILE A 442 47.93 -7.84 36.44
N ARG A 443 47.75 -6.73 35.73
CA ARG A 443 46.71 -5.74 35.97
C ARG A 443 45.83 -5.62 34.73
N ASP A 444 44.53 -5.46 34.90
CA ASP A 444 43.61 -5.26 33.79
C ASP A 444 43.84 -3.89 33.10
N ALA A 445 43.07 -3.62 32.05
CA ALA A 445 43.17 -2.40 31.28
C ALA A 445 42.85 -1.12 32.10
N GLN A 446 42.19 -1.26 33.26
CA GLN A 446 41.86 -0.20 34.19
C GLN A 446 42.85 -0.12 35.36
N ASN A 447 44.00 -0.80 35.26
CA ASN A 447 45.05 -0.91 36.28
C ASN A 447 44.62 -1.63 37.58
N SER A 448 43.50 -2.36 37.58
CA SER A 448 43.09 -3.16 38.74
C SER A 448 43.84 -4.50 38.76
N PRO A 449 44.26 -4.99 39.94
CA PRO A 449 44.96 -6.25 40.06
C PRO A 449 44.09 -7.43 39.60
N LEU A 450 44.64 -8.31 38.76
CA LEU A 450 43.97 -9.54 38.33
C LEU A 450 43.72 -10.48 39.52
N ASN A 451 42.53 -11.07 39.59
CA ASN A 451 42.18 -12.03 40.64
C ASN A 451 41.44 -13.23 40.03
N GLY A 452 41.52 -14.37 40.71
CA GLY A 452 40.79 -15.59 40.35
C GLY A 452 41.68 -16.65 39.72
N THR A 453 41.05 -17.76 39.32
CA THR A 453 41.74 -18.94 38.80
C THR A 453 41.73 -18.95 37.27
N TYR A 454 42.91 -19.05 36.67
CA TYR A 454 43.09 -19.15 35.23
C TYR A 454 43.63 -20.53 34.85
N ASN A 455 43.28 -20.99 33.65
CA ASN A 455 43.85 -22.22 33.13
C ASN A 455 45.27 -21.96 32.64
N ALA A 456 46.21 -22.73 33.14
CA ALA A 456 47.58 -22.72 32.67
C ALA A 456 48.02 -24.12 32.24
N THR A 457 49.01 -24.19 31.36
CA THR A 457 49.63 -25.44 30.92
C THR A 457 51.12 -25.38 31.21
N VAL A 458 51.63 -26.39 31.92
CA VAL A 458 53.07 -26.59 32.17
C VAL A 458 53.39 -28.05 31.82
N ASN A 459 54.41 -28.30 31.01
CA ASN A 459 54.80 -29.65 30.56
C ASN A 459 53.63 -30.46 29.98
N ASN A 460 52.81 -29.85 29.13
CA ASN A 460 51.59 -30.44 28.55
C ASN A 460 50.52 -30.87 29.57
N LYS A 461 50.66 -30.49 30.85
CA LYS A 461 49.67 -30.73 31.90
C LYS A 461 48.93 -29.44 32.21
N ARG A 462 47.60 -29.47 32.10
CA ARG A 462 46.73 -28.37 32.50
C ARG A 462 46.66 -28.27 34.03
N ILE A 463 46.89 -27.08 34.56
CA ILE A 463 46.83 -26.75 35.99
C ILE A 463 46.01 -25.47 36.20
N PRO A 464 45.29 -25.35 37.32
CA PRO A 464 44.73 -24.06 37.75
C PRO A 464 45.85 -23.15 38.29
N LEU A 465 45.92 -21.91 37.83
CA LEU A 465 46.80 -20.88 38.37
C LEU A 465 45.97 -19.79 39.04
N GLN A 466 46.15 -19.63 40.35
CA GLN A 466 45.44 -18.61 41.12
C GLN A 466 46.21 -17.29 41.11
N PHE A 467 45.53 -16.23 40.68
CA PHE A 467 45.98 -14.85 40.89
C PHE A 467 45.31 -14.27 42.14
N THR A 468 46.13 -13.69 43.02
CA THR A 468 45.68 -12.95 44.19
C THR A 468 46.36 -11.60 44.20
N ASN A 469 45.56 -10.53 44.20
CA ASN A 469 46.03 -9.15 44.10
C ASN A 469 47.01 -8.93 42.92
N GLY A 470 46.67 -9.48 41.77
CA GLY A 470 47.43 -9.36 40.54
C GLY A 470 48.62 -10.30 40.45
N ARG A 471 48.95 -11.06 41.51
CA ARG A 471 50.17 -11.86 41.59
C ARG A 471 49.87 -13.36 41.57
N ALA A 472 50.64 -14.10 40.77
CA ALA A 472 50.73 -15.56 40.81
C ALA A 472 52.22 -15.98 40.78
N SER A 473 52.58 -17.04 41.51
CA SER A 473 53.95 -17.58 41.50
C SER A 473 53.95 -19.04 41.08
N ILE A 474 54.99 -19.44 40.34
CA ILE A 474 55.17 -20.80 39.85
C ILE A 474 56.65 -21.18 39.81
N ASP A 475 56.93 -22.44 40.12
CA ASP A 475 58.24 -23.05 40.01
C ASP A 475 58.47 -23.62 38.60
N LEU A 476 59.53 -23.16 37.91
CA LEU A 476 59.91 -23.62 36.59
C LEU A 476 61.37 -24.11 36.57
N ASN A 477 61.58 -25.30 36.01
CA ASN A 477 62.90 -25.84 35.69
C ASN A 477 63.40 -25.35 34.32
N LYS A 478 64.62 -25.74 33.95
CA LYS A 478 65.19 -25.46 32.63
C LYS A 478 64.24 -25.89 31.50
N ASP A 479 64.04 -24.98 30.55
CA ASP A 479 63.23 -25.11 29.34
C ASP A 479 61.74 -25.41 29.59
N GLN A 480 61.27 -25.25 30.83
CA GLN A 480 59.84 -25.30 31.11
C GLN A 480 59.17 -23.98 30.74
N THR A 481 57.99 -24.09 30.13
CA THR A 481 57.12 -22.96 29.81
C THR A 481 55.80 -23.13 30.53
N ILE A 482 55.36 -22.07 31.20
CA ILE A 482 53.97 -21.92 31.61
C ILE A 482 53.24 -21.11 30.55
N LYS A 483 52.13 -21.64 30.03
CA LYS A 483 51.20 -20.89 29.18
C LYS A 483 49.90 -20.65 29.93
N ILE A 484 49.52 -19.39 30.13
CA ILE A 484 48.28 -19.00 30.79
C ILE A 484 47.29 -18.55 29.71
N ASP A 485 46.16 -19.23 29.58
CA ASP A 485 45.15 -18.98 28.54
C ASP A 485 43.99 -18.12 29.07
N GLY A 486 43.35 -17.36 28.18
CA GLY A 486 42.11 -16.65 28.49
C GLY A 486 42.30 -15.43 29.40
N LEU A 487 43.43 -14.73 29.27
CA LEU A 487 43.71 -13.52 30.04
C LEU A 487 42.86 -12.34 29.52
N PRO A 488 42.46 -11.38 30.36
CA PRO A 488 41.68 -10.24 29.90
C PRO A 488 42.45 -9.41 28.86
N LEU A 489 41.78 -9.02 27.79
CA LEU A 489 42.35 -8.23 26.71
C LEU A 489 42.89 -6.88 27.23
N ASN A 490 44.00 -6.42 26.67
CA ASN A 490 44.67 -5.17 27.00
C ASN A 490 45.23 -5.07 28.43
N SER A 491 45.29 -6.18 29.18
CA SER A 491 45.94 -6.24 30.49
C SER A 491 47.46 -5.99 30.39
N HIS A 492 48.05 -5.39 31.42
CA HIS A 492 49.50 -5.22 31.55
C HIS A 492 50.09 -6.35 32.38
N TYR A 493 51.16 -7.00 31.90
CA TYR A 493 51.89 -8.01 32.66
C TYR A 493 53.30 -7.54 33.00
N THR A 494 53.83 -8.00 34.14
CA THR A 494 55.26 -7.95 34.49
C THR A 494 55.72 -9.28 35.06
N ILE A 495 56.98 -9.62 34.83
CA ILE A 495 57.60 -10.88 35.26
C ILE A 495 58.79 -10.59 36.15
N GLU A 496 58.85 -11.30 37.27
CA GLU A 496 59.92 -11.21 38.26
C GLU A 496 60.35 -12.63 38.66
N GLU A 497 61.64 -12.83 38.93
CA GLU A 497 62.13 -14.05 39.59
C GLU A 497 62.48 -13.77 41.05
N GLU A 498 62.07 -14.66 41.96
CA GLU A 498 62.38 -14.49 43.37
C GLU A 498 63.89 -14.62 43.63
N SER A 499 64.49 -13.62 44.28
CA SER A 499 65.94 -13.50 44.52
C SER A 499 66.55 -14.71 45.23
N ASN A 500 65.81 -15.33 46.14
CA ASN A 500 66.23 -16.56 46.82
C ASN A 500 66.43 -17.73 45.83
N SER A 501 65.55 -17.82 44.83
CA SER A 501 65.62 -18.87 43.81
C SER A 501 66.73 -18.60 42.79
N SER A 502 67.08 -17.33 42.56
CA SER A 502 68.11 -16.92 41.59
C SER A 502 69.53 -16.80 42.16
N ARG A 503 69.72 -17.01 43.48
CA ARG A 503 71.02 -16.82 44.14
C ARG A 503 72.18 -17.54 43.42
N GLY A 504 73.21 -16.77 43.07
CA GLY A 504 74.40 -17.24 42.37
C GLY A 504 74.26 -17.34 40.84
N TYR A 505 73.16 -16.83 40.27
CA TYR A 505 72.94 -16.68 38.84
C TYR A 505 72.84 -15.21 38.44
N GLN A 506 73.25 -14.89 37.22
CA GLN A 506 72.90 -13.64 36.55
C GLN A 506 71.55 -13.83 35.84
N VAL A 507 70.55 -13.05 36.23
CA VAL A 507 69.19 -13.11 35.66
C VAL A 507 69.04 -12.07 34.56
N SER A 508 68.50 -12.46 33.41
CA SER A 508 68.08 -11.55 32.34
C SER A 508 66.68 -11.90 31.85
N TYR A 509 65.97 -10.90 31.31
CA TYR A 509 64.60 -11.03 30.85
C TYR A 509 64.48 -10.64 29.37
N GLU A 510 63.66 -11.37 28.63
CA GLU A 510 63.14 -10.96 27.32
C GLU A 510 61.64 -10.72 27.49
N ASN A 511 61.15 -9.54 27.09
CA ASN A 511 59.76 -9.11 27.28
C ASN A 511 59.32 -9.22 28.75
N GLN A 512 60.10 -8.63 29.66
CA GLN A 512 59.80 -8.66 31.10
C GLN A 512 58.41 -8.07 31.41
N GLU A 513 57.99 -7.07 30.65
CA GLU A 513 56.69 -6.43 30.75
C GLU A 513 56.07 -6.20 29.37
N GLY A 514 54.75 -6.01 29.36
CA GLY A 514 54.04 -5.64 28.13
C GLY A 514 52.53 -5.66 28.27
N LYS A 515 51.86 -5.35 27.15
CA LYS A 515 50.40 -5.34 27.03
C LYS A 515 49.89 -6.59 26.33
N LEU A 516 48.83 -7.19 26.86
CA LEU A 516 48.14 -8.35 26.31
C LEU A 516 47.11 -7.92 25.25
N ASP A 517 47.59 -7.38 24.13
CA ASP A 517 46.80 -7.07 22.91
C ASP A 517 46.71 -8.25 21.93
N GLY A 518 47.25 -9.40 22.32
CA GLY A 518 47.31 -10.65 21.59
C GLY A 518 48.13 -11.67 22.39
N ASP A 519 48.37 -12.85 21.82
CA ASP A 519 49.22 -13.86 22.46
C ASP A 519 50.66 -13.32 22.63
N LYS A 520 51.21 -13.38 23.85
CA LYS A 520 52.56 -12.89 24.20
C LYS A 520 53.44 -13.99 24.76
N SER A 521 54.75 -13.80 24.66
CA SER A 521 55.76 -14.70 25.20
C SER A 521 56.91 -13.92 25.83
N ALA A 522 57.40 -14.42 26.95
CA ALA A 522 58.52 -13.86 27.69
C ALA A 522 59.50 -14.96 28.14
N THR A 523 60.76 -14.59 28.32
CA THR A 523 61.83 -15.51 28.71
C THR A 523 62.53 -14.99 29.95
N VAL A 524 62.72 -15.84 30.97
CA VAL A 524 63.58 -15.54 32.12
C VAL A 524 64.82 -16.43 32.04
N THR A 525 65.98 -15.84 31.79
CA THR A 525 67.24 -16.56 31.62
C THR A 525 68.13 -16.43 32.85
N ASN A 526 68.52 -17.56 33.42
CA ASN A 526 69.55 -17.63 34.45
C ASN A 526 70.85 -18.14 33.86
N ASN A 527 71.89 -17.33 33.92
CA ASN A 527 73.23 -17.70 33.49
C ASN A 527 74.16 -17.88 34.70
N LYS A 528 74.99 -18.93 34.66
CA LYS A 528 76.07 -19.14 35.64
C LYS A 528 77.34 -19.64 34.98
N ASN A 529 78.26 -18.71 34.74
CA ASN A 529 79.55 -18.95 34.06
C ASN A 529 80.79 -18.81 34.96
N SER A 530 80.60 -18.50 36.25
CA SER A 530 81.66 -18.52 37.25
C SER A 530 81.18 -19.14 38.56
N VAL A 531 82.12 -19.70 39.32
CA VAL A 531 81.97 -19.92 40.76
C VAL A 531 82.45 -18.63 41.43
N PRO A 532 81.73 -18.07 42.42
CA PRO A 532 82.29 -16.93 43.17
C PRO A 532 83.66 -17.32 43.72
N GLU A 533 84.64 -16.41 43.65
CA GLU A 533 85.87 -16.55 44.43
C GLU A 533 85.48 -16.85 45.87
N THR A 534 85.95 -17.98 46.40
CA THR A 534 85.54 -18.45 47.71
C THR A 534 85.95 -17.44 48.77
N GLY A 535 84.96 -16.85 49.43
CA GLY A 535 85.08 -16.34 50.79
C GLY A 535 85.26 -14.84 50.93
N VAL A 536 84.18 -14.07 50.80
CA VAL A 536 83.88 -12.99 51.75
C VAL A 536 82.40 -12.62 51.69
N ASP A 537 81.70 -12.86 52.80
CA ASP A 537 80.38 -12.30 53.09
C ASP A 537 80.62 -10.84 53.48
N PHE A 538 80.30 -9.89 52.59
CA PHE A 538 80.38 -8.47 52.90
C PHE A 538 79.13 -7.75 52.42
N LEU A 539 78.50 -7.09 53.41
CA LEU A 539 77.50 -6.03 53.31
C LEU A 539 76.02 -6.46 53.31
N SER A 540 75.60 -6.94 54.49
CA SER A 540 74.45 -6.32 55.13
C SER A 540 74.77 -4.85 55.44
N SER A 541 74.46 -3.92 54.54
CA SER A 541 74.39 -2.50 54.90
C SER A 541 73.40 -1.76 53.99
N THR A 542 72.33 -1.27 54.61
CA THR A 542 71.50 -0.18 54.13
C THR A 542 72.38 1.04 53.82
N LEU A 543 72.48 1.46 52.55
CA LEU A 543 72.46 2.87 52.07
C LEU A 543 73.04 3.04 50.65
N MET A 544 72.30 3.85 49.87
CA MET A 544 72.66 4.65 48.67
C MET A 544 72.87 3.92 47.33
N LEU A 545 71.94 4.03 46.37
CA LEU A 545 71.70 5.14 45.41
C LEU A 545 72.77 5.31 44.32
N GLY A 546 72.37 4.94 43.09
CA GLY A 546 72.62 5.67 41.85
C GLY A 546 74.06 5.78 41.34
N ILE A 547 74.32 5.18 40.17
CA ILE A 547 74.64 5.91 38.92
C ILE A 547 74.72 4.90 37.75
N ILE A 548 74.00 5.27 36.70
CA ILE A 548 73.96 4.74 35.34
C ILE A 548 75.35 4.83 34.68
N LEU A 549 75.73 3.88 33.82
CA LEU A 549 76.32 4.16 32.50
C LEU A 549 76.28 2.91 31.58
N PRO A 550 76.02 3.10 30.28
CA PRO A 550 75.69 2.02 29.34
C PRO A 550 76.93 1.45 28.65
N LEU A 551 76.82 0.17 28.27
CA LEU A 551 77.64 -0.44 27.24
C LEU A 551 77.31 0.18 25.86
N GLY A 552 78.32 0.58 25.10
CA GLY A 552 78.13 0.90 23.68
C GLY A 552 79.34 1.47 22.97
N GLY A 553 80.15 0.60 22.35
CA GLY A 553 80.94 0.94 21.17
C GLY A 553 82.45 0.76 21.29
N ILE A 554 82.98 -0.32 20.70
CA ILE A 554 83.64 -0.30 19.38
C ILE A 554 84.42 -1.61 19.22
N PHE A 555 84.14 -2.27 18.11
CA PHE A 555 84.78 -3.48 17.60
C PHE A 555 85.97 -3.09 16.70
N PHE A 556 86.92 -4.02 16.54
CA PHE A 556 87.97 -4.10 15.51
C PHE A 556 89.30 -3.36 15.72
N THR A 557 90.27 -4.13 16.22
CA THR A 557 91.69 -4.05 15.87
C THR A 557 91.94 -4.79 14.55
N ILE A 558 92.47 -4.15 13.50
CA ILE A 558 93.49 -4.69 12.57
C ILE A 558 94.19 -3.49 11.90
N LEU A 559 95.48 -3.28 12.18
CA LEU A 559 96.58 -3.37 11.21
C LEU A 559 97.89 -2.86 11.84
N LEU A 560 98.83 -3.78 12.02
CA LEU A 560 100.24 -3.51 12.31
C LEU A 560 100.93 -3.07 11.01
N GLY A 561 101.76 -2.03 11.05
CA GLY A 561 102.63 -1.64 9.94
C GLY A 561 102.92 -0.14 9.95
N TYR A 562 103.88 0.31 10.76
CA TYR A 562 105.24 0.63 10.30
C TYR A 562 105.34 2.01 9.64
N LEU A 563 106.44 2.70 9.94
CA LEU A 563 106.81 4.09 9.62
C LEU A 563 106.13 5.16 10.49
N VAL A 564 106.83 5.65 11.52
CA VAL A 564 107.89 6.66 11.38
C VAL A 564 107.33 7.88 10.66
N VAL A 565 107.15 8.98 11.39
CA VAL A 565 107.74 10.30 11.09
C VAL A 565 107.08 11.35 12.02
N HIS A 566 107.95 11.98 12.81
CA HIS A 566 107.86 13.33 13.37
C HIS A 566 106.81 13.65 14.45
N ARG A 567 107.27 13.90 15.69
CA ARG A 567 108.08 15.04 16.22
C ARG A 567 107.19 16.23 16.60
N ARG A 568 107.35 16.58 17.88
CA ARG A 568 107.38 17.93 18.48
C ARG A 568 106.02 18.67 18.48
N LYS A 569 105.57 19.24 19.58
CA LYS A 569 106.26 19.76 20.78
C LYS A 569 105.60 19.26 22.05
#